data_AF-A0A846YCB3-F1
#
_entry.id   AF-A0A846YCB3-F1
#
_cell.length_a   1.000
_cell.length_b   1.000
_cell.length_c   1.000
_cell.angle_alpha   90.00
_cell.angle_beta   90.00
_cell.angle_gamma   90.00
#
_symmetry.space_group_name_H-M   'P 1'
#
loop_
_entity.id
_entity.type
_entity.pdbx_description
1 polymer ?
#
loop_
_entity_poly.entity_id
_entity_poly.type
_entity_poly.pdbx_seq_one_letter_code
_entity_poly.pdbx_strand_id
1 'polypeptide(L)'
;MTGDPLHVPLAELREAFDIVLNHIEAATKSSAVDLEEDYFWSIPPATQYDVYDSPADLTIGQLSESWQNIKDLLADPDHVVGYHLVWLADVLRAMGHRATG
;
A
#
# COMPACT_ATOMS: atom_id res chain seq x y z
N MET A 1 19.81 -12.82 -11.43
CA MET A 1 20.52 -11.58 -11.83
C MET A 1 20.55 -10.68 -10.62
N THR A 2 21.71 -10.37 -10.05
CA THR A 2 21.82 -9.37 -8.99
C THR A 2 22.15 -8.03 -9.65
N GLY A 3 21.11 -7.25 -9.96
CA GLY A 3 21.29 -5.82 -10.20
C GLY A 3 21.68 -5.13 -8.89
N ASP A 4 22.30 -3.96 -8.98
CA ASP A 4 22.57 -3.15 -7.79
C ASP A 4 21.26 -2.91 -7.02
N PRO A 5 21.29 -2.87 -5.67
CA PRO A 5 20.10 -2.58 -4.87
C PRO A 5 19.46 -1.27 -5.32
N LEU A 6 18.14 -1.27 -5.51
CA LEU A 6 17.41 -0.03 -5.74
C LEU A 6 17.54 0.86 -4.51
N HIS A 7 18.09 2.06 -4.71
CA HIS A 7 18.10 3.10 -3.70
C HIS A 7 16.91 4.04 -3.92
N VAL A 8 16.04 4.18 -2.92
CA VAL A 8 14.86 5.05 -2.97
C VAL A 8 15.07 6.25 -2.02
N PRO A 9 15.35 7.45 -2.55
CA PRO A 9 15.47 8.64 -1.72
C PRO A 9 14.14 8.99 -1.06
N LEU A 10 14.12 9.15 0.26
CA LEU A 10 12.89 9.44 1.00
C LEU A 10 12.27 10.79 0.62
N ALA A 11 13.08 11.77 0.20
CA ALA A 11 12.59 13.06 -0.25
C ALA A 11 11.79 12.93 -1.56
N GLU A 12 12.33 12.20 -2.53
CA GLU A 12 11.66 11.94 -3.81
C GLU A 12 10.40 11.10 -3.62
N LEU A 13 10.43 10.11 -2.72
CA LEU A 13 9.26 9.31 -2.39
C LEU A 13 8.12 10.16 -1.82
N ARG A 14 8.44 11.13 -0.95
CA ARG A 14 7.44 12.06 -0.40
C ARG A 14 6.86 12.96 -1.49
N GLU A 15 7.70 13.53 -2.35
CA GLU A 15 7.25 14.37 -3.45
C GLU A 15 6.35 13.59 -4.42
N ALA A 16 6.74 12.37 -4.80
CA ALA A 16 5.94 11.51 -5.65
C ALA A 16 4.58 11.16 -5.00
N PHE A 17 4.57 10.88 -3.70
CA PHE A 17 3.35 10.61 -2.95
C PHE A 17 2.38 11.80 -3.01
N ASP A 18 2.86 13.01 -2.75
CA ASP A 18 2.03 14.23 -2.78
C ASP A 18 1.47 14.48 -4.18
N ILE A 19 2.29 14.32 -5.24
CA ILE A 19 1.84 14.50 -6.63
C ILE A 19 0.71 13.52 -6.98
N VAL A 20 0.89 12.24 -6.66
CA VAL A 20 -0.10 11.20 -6.98
C VAL A 20 -1.38 11.39 -6.17
N LEU A 21 -1.28 11.69 -4.88
CA LEU A 21 -2.46 11.89 -4.03
C LEU A 21 -3.29 13.10 -4.50
N ASN A 22 -2.63 14.22 -4.80
CA ASN A 22 -3.29 15.40 -5.37
C ASN A 22 -4.03 15.09 -6.68
N HIS A 23 -3.45 14.22 -7.53
CA HIS A 23 -4.10 13.78 -8.76
C HIS A 23 -5.39 12.99 -8.48
N ILE A 24 -5.34 12.05 -7.52
CA ILE A 24 -6.50 11.24 -7.13
C ILE A 24 -7.61 12.09 -6.51
N GLU A 25 -7.27 13.03 -5.63
CA GLU A 25 -8.23 13.95 -5.03
C GLU A 25 -8.96 14.79 -6.09
N ALA A 26 -8.20 15.35 -7.04
CA ALA A 26 -8.76 16.13 -8.14
C ALA A 26 -9.67 15.31 -9.06
N ALA A 27 -9.34 14.04 -9.30
CA ALA A 27 -10.11 13.15 -10.16
C ALA A 27 -11.42 12.65 -9.51
N THR A 28 -11.40 12.40 -8.20
CA THR A 28 -12.52 11.75 -7.48
C THR A 28 -13.71 12.68 -7.27
N LYS A 29 -13.51 14.01 -7.25
CA LYS A 29 -14.55 15.03 -6.96
C LYS A 29 -15.32 14.80 -5.65
N SER A 30 -14.76 13.99 -4.76
CA SER A 30 -15.26 13.62 -3.43
C SER A 30 -14.09 13.60 -2.47
N SER A 31 -14.38 13.72 -1.17
CA SER A 31 -13.38 13.64 -0.10
C SER A 31 -12.95 12.20 0.24
N ALA A 32 -13.52 11.20 -0.44
CA ALA A 32 -13.23 9.79 -0.21
C ALA A 32 -13.36 8.98 -1.51
N VAL A 33 -12.61 7.89 -1.57
CA VAL A 33 -12.69 6.88 -2.62
C VAL A 33 -13.35 5.63 -2.04
N ASP A 34 -14.46 5.19 -2.65
CA ASP A 34 -15.10 3.94 -2.27
C ASP A 34 -14.33 2.76 -2.87
N LEU A 35 -13.99 1.76 -2.04
CA LEU A 35 -13.35 0.52 -2.47
C LEU A 35 -14.39 -0.61 -2.35
N GLU A 36 -14.67 -1.28 -3.47
CA GLU A 36 -15.73 -2.31 -3.54
C GLU A 36 -15.24 -3.67 -3.05
N GLU A 37 -13.95 -3.95 -3.22
CA GLU A 37 -13.31 -5.18 -2.75
C GLU A 37 -12.70 -4.96 -1.37
N ASP A 38 -12.88 -5.90 -0.44
CA ASP A 38 -12.25 -5.85 0.89
C ASP A 38 -11.09 -6.85 1.02
N TYR A 39 -11.20 -8.02 0.39
CA TYR A 39 -10.19 -9.07 0.49
C TYR A 39 -9.28 -9.11 -0.74
N PHE A 40 -8.00 -9.40 -0.53
CA PHE A 40 -7.03 -9.58 -1.61
C PHE A 40 -6.06 -10.73 -1.31
N TRP A 41 -5.53 -11.36 -2.36
CA TRP A 41 -4.44 -12.30 -2.23
C TRP A 41 -3.14 -11.56 -1.88
N SER A 42 -2.48 -12.00 -0.82
CA SER A 42 -1.20 -11.47 -0.35
C SER A 42 -0.15 -12.57 -0.31
N ILE A 43 1.05 -12.27 -0.78
CA ILE A 43 2.18 -13.20 -0.71
C ILE A 43 2.96 -12.90 0.57
N PRO A 44 3.30 -13.90 1.40
CA PRO A 44 4.13 -13.68 2.59
C PRO A 44 5.44 -12.94 2.26
N PRO A 45 5.88 -11.96 3.08
CA PRO A 45 7.09 -11.17 2.79
C PRO A 45 8.36 -12.00 2.57
N ALA A 46 8.46 -13.17 3.23
CA ALA A 46 9.60 -14.08 3.12
C ALA A 46 9.74 -14.70 1.72
N THR A 47 8.63 -14.85 0.98
CA THR A 47 8.61 -15.46 -0.36
C THR A 47 8.28 -14.46 -1.46
N GLN A 48 7.75 -13.28 -1.12
CA GLN A 48 7.29 -12.25 -2.06
C GLN A 48 8.36 -11.79 -3.06
N TYR A 49 9.64 -11.82 -2.67
CA TYR A 49 10.75 -11.32 -3.50
C TYR A 49 11.61 -12.44 -4.13
N ASP A 50 11.34 -13.71 -3.81
CA ASP A 50 12.00 -14.84 -4.46
C ASP A 50 11.22 -15.28 -5.70
N VAL A 51 11.52 -14.65 -6.84
CA VAL A 51 10.83 -14.93 -8.10
C VAL A 51 11.17 -16.29 -8.72
N TYR A 52 12.12 -17.02 -8.15
CA TYR A 52 12.50 -18.35 -8.61
C TYR A 52 11.78 -19.46 -7.85
N ASP A 53 11.15 -19.14 -6.72
CA ASP A 53 10.34 -20.05 -5.93
C ASP A 53 8.88 -19.57 -5.92
N SER A 54 7.99 -20.35 -6.53
CA SER A 54 6.57 -20.00 -6.55
C SER A 54 6.02 -20.00 -5.13
N PRO A 55 5.33 -18.94 -4.67
CA PRO A 55 4.79 -18.92 -3.33
C PRO A 55 3.76 -20.04 -3.15
N ALA A 56 4.10 -21.01 -2.29
CA ALA A 56 3.24 -22.18 -2.03
C ALA A 56 1.97 -21.81 -1.26
N ASP A 57 2.07 -20.83 -0.36
CA ASP A 57 0.98 -20.41 0.52
C ASP A 57 0.65 -18.93 0.27
N LEU A 58 -0.37 -18.69 -0.57
CA LEU A 58 -0.99 -17.38 -0.64
C LEU A 58 -1.79 -17.14 0.65
N THR A 59 -1.64 -15.95 1.21
CA THR A 59 -2.41 -15.47 2.34
C THR A 59 -3.50 -14.53 1.88
N ILE A 60 -4.43 -14.20 2.77
CA ILE A 60 -5.51 -13.25 2.51
C ILE A 60 -5.22 -11.99 3.32
N GLY A 61 -5.14 -10.85 2.62
CA GLY A 61 -5.17 -9.54 3.24
C GLY A 61 -6.57 -8.94 3.19
N GLN A 62 -6.82 -7.95 4.05
CA GLN A 62 -8.11 -7.27 4.16
C GLN A 62 -7.91 -5.75 4.22
N LEU A 63 -8.53 -4.99 3.31
CA LEU A 63 -8.37 -3.54 3.20
C LEU A 63 -8.96 -2.81 4.40
N SER A 64 -10.09 -3.27 4.92
CA SER A 64 -10.68 -2.71 6.14
C SER A 64 -9.80 -2.89 7.36
N GLU A 65 -9.08 -4.01 7.48
CA GLU A 65 -8.06 -4.24 8.52
C GLU A 65 -6.87 -3.29 8.31
N SER A 66 -6.32 -3.21 7.10
CA SER A 66 -5.23 -2.28 6.78
C SER A 66 -5.63 -0.83 7.10
N TRP A 67 -6.83 -0.41 6.72
CA TRP A 67 -7.35 0.92 7.02
C TRP A 67 -7.58 1.14 8.52
N GLN A 68 -8.02 0.12 9.25
CA GLN A 68 -8.15 0.21 10.70
C GLN A 68 -6.80 0.48 11.36
N ASN A 69 -5.74 -0.23 10.97
CA ASN A 69 -4.41 0.03 11.49
C ASN A 69 -3.91 1.46 11.18
N ILE A 70 -4.24 2.01 10.01
CA ILE A 70 -3.92 3.42 9.69
C ILE A 70 -4.72 4.39 10.57
N LYS A 71 -6.01 4.12 10.81
CA LYS A 71 -6.81 4.95 11.73
C LYS A 71 -6.28 4.92 13.16
N ASP A 72 -5.83 3.75 13.62
CA ASP A 72 -5.25 3.59 14.96
C ASP A 72 -3.95 4.40 15.07
N LEU A 73 -3.10 4.38 14.04
CA LEU A 73 -1.92 5.26 13.94
C LEU A 73 -2.28 6.74 14.00
N LEU A 74 -3.34 7.17 13.30
CA LEU A 74 -3.78 8.56 13.31
C LEU A 74 -4.31 9.00 14.69
N ALA A 75 -4.89 8.05 15.45
CA ALA A 75 -5.34 8.29 16.82
C ALA A 75 -4.19 8.31 17.83
N ASP A 76 -3.14 7.52 17.60
CA ASP A 76 -1.97 7.42 18.47
C ASP A 76 -0.66 7.28 17.68
N PRO A 77 -0.06 8.41 17.26
CA PRO A 77 1.14 8.41 16.42
C PRO A 77 2.40 7.84 17.09
N ASP A 78 2.41 7.73 18.43
CA ASP A 78 3.57 7.25 19.19
C ASP A 78 3.83 5.74 18.98
N HIS A 79 2.84 5.00 18.47
CA HIS A 79 2.94 3.57 18.16
C HIS A 79 3.34 3.26 16.72
N VAL A 80 3.86 4.24 15.97
CA VAL A 80 4.27 4.03 14.58
C VAL A 80 5.37 2.96 14.46
N VAL A 81 5.06 1.92 13.69
CA VAL A 81 6.00 0.88 13.25
C VAL A 81 6.14 0.87 11.73
N GLY A 82 7.26 0.32 11.23
CA GLY A 82 7.53 0.24 9.78
C GLY A 82 6.44 -0.48 8.97
N TYR A 83 5.72 -1.42 9.60
CA TYR A 83 4.63 -2.15 8.96
C TYR A 83 3.43 -1.28 8.55
N HIS A 84 3.29 -0.06 9.13
CA HIS A 84 2.28 0.90 8.66
C HIS A 84 2.47 1.31 7.20
N LEU A 85 3.70 1.26 6.67
CA LEU A 85 3.93 1.46 5.23
C LEU A 85 3.31 0.35 4.39
N VAL A 86 3.23 -0.88 4.90
CA VAL A 86 2.63 -2.02 4.20
C VAL A 86 1.11 -1.85 4.16
N TRP A 87 0.47 -1.59 5.31
CA TRP A 87 -0.97 -1.32 5.36
C TRP A 87 -1.37 -0.11 4.50
N LEU A 88 -0.57 0.95 4.52
CA LEU A 88 -0.79 2.10 3.64
C LEU A 88 -0.68 1.69 2.16
N ALA A 89 0.36 0.93 1.79
CA ALA A 89 0.54 0.46 0.43
C ALA A 89 -0.62 -0.42 -0.07
N ASP A 90 -1.23 -1.23 0.79
CA ASP A 90 -2.38 -2.05 0.42
C ASP A 90 -3.59 -1.19 0.03
N VAL A 91 -3.90 -0.17 0.84
CA VAL A 91 -4.98 0.78 0.56
C VAL A 91 -4.68 1.58 -0.71
N LEU A 92 -3.47 2.13 -0.84
CA LEU A 92 -3.05 2.90 -2.01
C LEU A 92 -3.09 2.08 -3.30
N ARG A 93 -2.71 0.80 -3.24
CA ARG A 93 -2.76 -0.12 -4.39
C ARG A 93 -4.20 -0.32 -4.85
N ALA A 94 -5.12 -0.58 -3.93
CA ALA A 94 -6.53 -0.75 -4.25
C ALA A 94 -7.14 0.54 -4.86
N MET A 95 -6.82 1.70 -4.28
CA MET A 95 -7.21 3.00 -4.84
C MET A 95 -6.67 3.21 -6.26
N GLY A 96 -5.39 2.90 -6.47
CA GLY A 96 -4.74 3.03 -7.78
C GLY A 96 -5.38 2.16 -8.86
N HIS A 97 -5.71 0.90 -8.54
CA HIS A 97 -6.40 0.00 -9.48
C HIS A 97 -7.77 0.54 -9.90
N ARG A 98 -8.52 1.16 -8.97
CA ARG A 98 -9.80 1.83 -9.28
C ARG A 98 -9.60 3.06 -10.17
N ALA A 99 -8.55 3.85 -9.92
CA ALA A 99 -8.30 5.09 -10.67
C ALA A 99 -7.89 4.85 -12.14
N THR A 100 -7.45 3.63 -12.48
CA THR A 100 -7.07 3.23 -13.85
C THR A 100 -8.20 2.57 -14.65
N GLY A 101 -9.34 2.27 -14.02
CA GLY A 101 -10.53 1.68 -14.66
C GLY A 101 -11.58 2.72 -14.98
#